data_AF-A0A813LXB7-F1
#
_entry.id   AF-A0A813LXB7-F1
#
_cell.length_a   1.000
_cell.length_b   1.000
_cell.length_c   1.000
_cell.angle_alpha   90.00
_cell.angle_beta   90.00
_cell.angle_gamma   90.00
#
_symmetry.space_group_name_H-M   'P 1'
#
loop_
_entity.id
_entity.type
_entity.pdbx_description
1 polymer ?
#
loop_
_entity_poly.entity_id
_entity_poly.type
_entity_poly.pdbx_seq_one_letter_code
_entity_poly.pdbx_strand_id
1 'polypeptide(L)'
;PEDVHSDEDEDPEDSMAMSKALSRKSKPLPPGSERWTRLERDLFLLSDGHYHTSVMSLKRRVPSVAGTDLLSFGTGSSVEVLGRVSVVTPTMTSRLHFHEQLWASFEAQTWPDKELVVLETYKNQPSAFLQQKAKEDPRFVHICMKRSADDDFSVVLKRDMTLHLASSEFIVNFDDDDIYAPTYISKMVGELKARNLEGLTLCSWYNYFVHDGFCGYSDPRVKWVVPLSEMDQDQLDEVIYGYGFSYVHRRRPSLSLPYPDVVFAEVLGSDKISLKYDREGLCMHLAHRANSAGNMPIVREVSEKELAALDVAGLFQRYLSSRTNPLLQYGRSVIARGILAVESLQDLLISSSTPEPKPPALTHRRVRTC
;
A
#
# COMPACT_ATOMS: atom_id res chain seq x y z
N PRO A 1 -46.16 -34.98 -9.41
CA PRO A 1 -45.57 -34.51 -10.69
C PRO A 1 -45.60 -32.97 -10.71
N GLU A 2 -44.49 -32.25 -10.57
CA GLU A 2 -43.09 -32.60 -10.84
C GLU A 2 -42.17 -31.80 -9.91
N ASP A 3 -41.09 -32.46 -9.49
CA ASP A 3 -39.86 -31.87 -8.97
C ASP A 3 -39.22 -30.98 -10.03
N VAL A 4 -38.64 -29.85 -9.61
CA VAL A 4 -37.51 -29.25 -10.32
C VAL A 4 -36.47 -28.86 -9.28
N HIS A 5 -35.46 -29.74 -9.17
CA HIS A 5 -34.13 -29.42 -8.68
C HIS A 5 -33.51 -28.35 -9.59
N SER A 6 -32.95 -27.30 -9.00
CA SER A 6 -31.93 -26.47 -9.64
C SER A 6 -30.68 -26.57 -8.77
N ASP A 7 -29.76 -27.41 -9.25
CA ASP A 7 -28.38 -27.49 -8.78
C ASP A 7 -27.71 -26.12 -9.02
N GLU A 8 -27.26 -25.50 -7.94
CA GLU A 8 -26.34 -24.37 -7.99
C GLU A 8 -24.94 -24.95 -8.20
N ASP A 9 -24.38 -24.69 -9.38
CA ASP A 9 -22.98 -24.97 -9.71
C ASP A 9 -22.07 -24.08 -8.84
N GLU A 10 -21.73 -24.55 -7.65
CA GLU A 10 -20.63 -24.02 -6.86
C GLU A 10 -19.31 -24.23 -7.64
N ASP A 11 -18.57 -23.15 -7.84
CA ASP A 11 -17.28 -23.15 -8.53
C ASP A 11 -16.29 -24.08 -7.77
N PRO A 12 -15.80 -25.18 -8.38
CA PRO A 12 -15.09 -26.24 -7.66
C PRO A 12 -13.73 -25.80 -7.09
N GLU A 13 -13.20 -24.63 -7.48
CA GLU A 13 -11.93 -24.11 -6.95
C GLU A 13 -12.06 -23.50 -5.54
N ASP A 14 -13.16 -22.79 -5.23
CA ASP A 14 -13.41 -22.20 -3.91
C ASP A 14 -13.81 -23.24 -2.85
N SER A 15 -14.61 -24.24 -3.27
CA SER A 15 -14.94 -25.41 -2.45
C SER A 15 -13.69 -26.24 -2.12
N MET A 16 -12.72 -26.35 -3.05
CA MET A 16 -11.46 -27.07 -2.81
C MET A 16 -10.51 -26.36 -1.83
N ALA A 17 -10.50 -25.02 -1.78
CA ALA A 17 -9.66 -24.26 -0.86
C ALA A 17 -10.16 -24.39 0.59
N MET A 18 -11.48 -24.29 0.81
CA MET A 18 -12.09 -24.52 2.13
C MET A 18 -12.01 -26.00 2.57
N SER A 19 -12.23 -26.94 1.64
CA SER A 19 -12.15 -28.38 1.93
C SER A 19 -10.74 -28.84 2.31
N LYS A 20 -9.68 -28.26 1.72
CA LYS A 20 -8.29 -28.53 2.13
C LYS A 20 -7.94 -27.93 3.50
N ALA A 21 -8.53 -26.79 3.87
CA ALA A 21 -8.30 -26.18 5.19
C ALA A 21 -8.92 -27.01 6.34
N LEU A 22 -10.05 -27.68 6.08
CA LEU A 22 -10.79 -28.49 7.08
C LEU A 22 -10.25 -29.92 7.25
N SER A 23 -9.34 -30.38 6.39
CA SER A 23 -8.75 -31.73 6.44
C SER A 23 -7.47 -31.84 7.29
N ARG A 24 -6.79 -30.72 7.60
CA ARG A 24 -5.66 -30.71 8.53
C ARG A 24 -6.20 -30.83 9.96
N LYS A 25 -5.84 -31.89 10.69
CA LYS A 25 -6.10 -32.01 12.13
C LYS A 25 -5.57 -30.74 12.81
N SER A 26 -6.46 -29.84 13.20
CA SER A 26 -6.09 -28.59 13.86
C SER A 26 -5.34 -28.93 15.14
N LYS A 27 -4.22 -28.24 15.37
CA LYS A 27 -3.47 -28.41 16.62
C LYS A 27 -4.38 -28.06 17.80
N PRO A 28 -4.37 -28.86 18.88
CA PRO A 28 -5.13 -28.52 20.07
C PRO A 28 -4.63 -27.17 20.61
N LEU A 29 -5.57 -26.38 21.13
CA LEU A 29 -5.22 -25.11 21.77
C LEU A 29 -4.31 -25.38 22.99
N PRO A 30 -3.30 -24.53 23.23
CA PRO A 30 -2.37 -24.71 24.33
C PRO A 30 -3.02 -24.35 25.68
N PRO A 31 -2.52 -24.88 26.81
CA PRO A 31 -3.00 -24.51 28.13
C PRO A 31 -2.99 -22.99 28.36
N GLY A 32 -4.04 -22.45 28.98
CA GLY A 32 -4.20 -21.00 29.19
C GLY A 32 -4.96 -20.28 28.07
N SER A 33 -5.30 -20.98 26.97
CA SER A 33 -6.09 -20.43 25.87
C SER A 33 -7.56 -20.18 26.24
N GLU A 34 -8.02 -20.61 27.42
CA GLU A 34 -9.41 -20.42 27.84
C GLU A 34 -9.78 -18.94 27.93
N ARG A 35 -8.78 -18.10 28.21
CA ARG A 35 -8.93 -16.63 28.29
C ARG A 35 -8.75 -15.93 26.94
N TRP A 36 -8.32 -16.64 25.89
CA TRP A 36 -8.10 -16.03 24.59
C TRP A 36 -9.41 -15.57 23.96
N THR A 37 -9.37 -14.38 23.37
CA THR A 37 -10.39 -13.83 22.48
C THR A 37 -10.58 -14.72 21.24
N ARG A 38 -11.67 -14.50 20.49
CA ARG A 38 -11.91 -15.19 19.22
C ARG A 38 -10.73 -15.00 18.25
N LEU A 39 -10.33 -13.75 18.01
CA LEU A 39 -9.18 -13.42 17.18
C LEU A 39 -7.91 -14.18 17.61
N GLU A 40 -7.62 -14.22 18.91
CA GLU A 40 -6.42 -14.91 19.39
C GLU A 40 -6.45 -16.43 19.13
N ARG A 41 -7.63 -17.06 19.23
CA ARG A 41 -7.78 -18.48 18.89
C ARG A 41 -7.67 -18.70 17.38
N ASP A 42 -8.31 -17.86 16.59
CA ASP A 42 -8.30 -17.93 15.13
C ASP A 42 -6.86 -17.76 14.60
N LEU A 43 -6.10 -16.78 15.11
CA LEU A 43 -4.69 -16.60 14.77
C LEU A 43 -3.85 -17.85 15.07
N PHE A 44 -4.08 -18.50 16.21
CA PHE A 44 -3.35 -19.73 16.54
C PHE A 44 -3.73 -20.87 15.61
N LEU A 45 -5.02 -21.09 15.37
CA LEU A 45 -5.52 -22.21 14.56
C LEU A 45 -5.16 -22.04 13.07
N LEU A 46 -5.42 -20.86 12.51
CA LEU A 46 -5.15 -20.54 11.10
C LEU A 46 -3.65 -20.49 10.78
N SER A 47 -2.81 -20.21 11.77
CA SER A 47 -1.36 -20.31 11.63
C SER A 47 -0.79 -21.71 11.90
N ASP A 48 -1.63 -22.73 12.08
CA ASP A 48 -1.22 -24.07 12.53
C ASP A 48 -0.30 -24.01 13.77
N GLY A 49 -0.65 -23.19 14.74
CA GLY A 49 0.09 -23.00 16.00
C GLY A 49 1.43 -22.28 15.87
N HIS A 50 1.80 -21.77 14.69
CA HIS A 50 3.02 -20.98 14.51
C HIS A 50 2.93 -19.61 15.18
N TYR A 51 1.71 -19.06 15.32
CA TYR A 51 1.46 -17.81 16.01
C TYR A 51 0.88 -18.07 17.42
N HIS A 52 1.76 -18.19 18.41
CA HIS A 52 1.33 -18.30 19.80
C HIS A 52 1.04 -16.91 20.38
N THR A 53 -0.24 -16.58 20.55
CA THR A 53 -0.69 -15.23 20.92
C THR A 53 -0.13 -14.75 22.26
N SER A 54 -0.08 -15.59 23.30
CA SER A 54 0.52 -15.19 24.59
C SER A 54 2.02 -14.87 24.50
N VAL A 55 2.74 -15.44 23.53
CA VAL A 55 4.17 -15.15 23.30
C VAL A 55 4.30 -13.88 22.46
N MET A 56 3.45 -13.72 21.45
CA MET A 56 3.45 -12.56 20.56
C MET A 56 3.00 -11.29 21.28
N SER A 57 2.09 -11.38 22.25
CA SER A 57 1.64 -10.22 23.02
C SER A 57 2.75 -9.56 23.83
N LEU A 58 3.77 -10.33 24.25
CA LEU A 58 4.96 -9.82 24.95
C LEU A 58 5.86 -8.98 24.04
N LYS A 59 5.67 -9.03 22.72
CA LYS A 59 6.44 -8.26 21.73
C LYS A 59 5.81 -6.91 21.40
N ARG A 60 4.63 -6.61 21.94
CA ARG A 60 3.90 -5.36 21.73
C ARG A 60 4.58 -4.20 22.44
N ARG A 61 4.53 -2.99 21.87
CA ARG A 61 5.10 -1.77 22.49
C ARG A 61 4.16 -1.08 23.47
N VAL A 62 3.61 -1.82 24.42
CA VAL A 62 2.77 -1.24 25.49
C VAL A 62 3.63 -0.78 26.67
N PRO A 63 3.33 0.35 27.33
CA PRO A 63 3.98 0.72 28.59
C PRO A 63 3.85 -0.42 29.60
N SER A 64 4.90 -0.66 30.39
CA SER A 64 4.81 -1.60 31.52
C SER A 64 3.75 -1.08 32.49
N VAL A 65 2.56 -1.68 32.48
CA VAL A 65 1.50 -1.30 33.40
C VAL A 65 1.85 -1.92 34.75
N ALA A 66 2.55 -1.15 35.57
CA ALA A 66 2.80 -1.53 36.96
C ALA A 66 1.46 -1.58 37.71
N GLY A 67 1.00 -2.80 38.05
CA GLY A 67 0.06 -3.00 39.15
C GLY A 67 -1.44 -2.91 38.85
N THR A 68 -1.93 -3.31 37.67
CA THR A 68 -3.39 -3.46 37.48
C THR A 68 -3.77 -4.80 36.86
N ASP A 69 -4.77 -5.43 37.47
CA ASP A 69 -5.60 -6.57 37.02
C ASP A 69 -6.25 -6.42 35.63
N LEU A 70 -5.77 -5.52 34.76
CA LEU A 70 -6.26 -5.32 33.38
C LEU A 70 -6.00 -6.51 32.44
N LEU A 71 -5.22 -7.51 32.89
CA LEU A 71 -5.06 -8.80 32.21
C LEU A 71 -6.25 -9.76 32.46
N SER A 72 -7.39 -9.27 32.95
CA SER A 72 -8.53 -10.13 33.30
C SER A 72 -9.15 -10.85 32.10
N PHE A 73 -8.86 -10.43 30.85
CA PHE A 73 -9.29 -11.09 29.61
C PHE A 73 -8.21 -11.07 28.52
N GLY A 74 -8.03 -12.18 27.81
CA GLY A 74 -7.09 -12.29 26.68
C GLY A 74 -5.61 -12.27 27.08
N THR A 75 -4.77 -11.95 26.11
CA THR A 75 -3.31 -11.78 26.29
C THR A 75 -2.90 -10.34 26.64
N GLY A 76 -3.88 -9.49 27.02
CA GLY A 76 -3.70 -8.04 27.13
C GLY A 76 -3.80 -7.30 25.79
N SER A 77 -4.22 -8.00 24.72
CA SER A 77 -4.41 -7.47 23.37
C SER A 77 -5.36 -6.26 23.31
N SER A 78 -6.26 -6.09 24.28
CA SER A 78 -7.15 -4.93 24.39
C SER A 78 -6.49 -3.63 24.88
N VAL A 79 -5.28 -3.70 25.46
CA VAL A 79 -4.56 -2.51 25.95
C VAL A 79 -4.02 -1.70 24.76
N GLU A 80 -4.32 -0.40 24.75
CA GLU A 80 -3.94 0.54 23.68
C GLU A 80 -3.26 1.79 24.25
N VAL A 81 -2.32 2.35 23.50
CA VAL A 81 -1.71 3.65 23.75
C VAL A 81 -2.50 4.70 22.98
N LEU A 82 -3.26 5.52 23.71
CA LEU A 82 -4.09 6.56 23.14
C LEU A 82 -3.25 7.56 22.32
N GLY A 83 -3.76 7.94 21.15
CA GLY A 83 -3.13 8.86 20.21
C GLY A 83 -2.00 8.24 19.37
N ARG A 84 -1.51 7.04 19.69
CA ARG A 84 -0.50 6.36 18.86
C ARG A 84 -1.12 5.85 17.57
N VAL A 85 -0.29 5.75 16.53
CA VAL A 85 -0.58 5.06 15.27
C VAL A 85 0.34 3.85 15.09
N SER A 86 -0.20 2.69 14.73
CA SER A 86 0.59 1.56 14.22
C SER A 86 0.44 1.48 12.72
N VAL A 87 1.55 1.59 12.02
CA VAL A 87 1.67 1.20 10.62
C VAL A 87 1.87 -0.31 10.59
N VAL A 88 0.97 -1.03 9.95
CA VAL A 88 1.01 -2.49 9.86
C VAL A 88 1.30 -2.93 8.43
N THR A 89 2.25 -3.85 8.26
CA THR A 89 2.70 -4.29 6.93
C THR A 89 3.04 -5.78 6.93
N PRO A 90 2.28 -6.60 6.19
CA PRO A 90 2.72 -7.96 5.85
C PRO A 90 3.78 -7.91 4.75
N THR A 91 4.77 -8.80 4.81
CA THR A 91 5.76 -8.93 3.72
C THR A 91 6.30 -10.37 3.63
N MET A 92 7.17 -10.61 2.65
CA MET A 92 7.84 -11.89 2.43
C MET A 92 9.19 -11.73 1.72
N THR A 93 10.04 -12.76 1.78
CA THR A 93 11.39 -12.72 1.17
C THR A 93 11.44 -12.33 -0.31
N SER A 94 10.42 -12.61 -1.13
CA SER A 94 10.41 -12.19 -2.54
C SER A 94 10.27 -10.66 -2.71
N ARG A 95 9.87 -9.95 -1.66
CA ARG A 95 9.58 -8.51 -1.63
C ARG A 95 10.69 -7.69 -0.95
N LEU A 96 11.84 -8.31 -0.65
CA LEU A 96 13.00 -7.68 -0.01
C LEU A 96 13.43 -6.34 -0.61
N HIS A 97 13.28 -6.20 -1.93
CA HIS A 97 13.66 -5.00 -2.68
C HIS A 97 12.75 -3.79 -2.41
N PHE A 98 11.66 -3.95 -1.65
CA PHE A 98 10.78 -2.87 -1.22
C PHE A 98 11.01 -2.44 0.23
N HIS A 99 11.77 -3.18 1.03
CA HIS A 99 11.84 -2.95 2.47
C HIS A 99 12.48 -1.59 2.84
N GLU A 100 13.46 -1.13 2.07
CA GLU A 100 14.03 0.21 2.25
C GLU A 100 13.02 1.31 1.92
N GLN A 101 12.18 1.09 0.90
CA GLN A 101 11.12 2.03 0.52
C GLN A 101 10.02 2.09 1.59
N LEU A 102 9.58 0.93 2.10
CA LEU A 102 8.65 0.85 3.23
C LEU A 102 9.19 1.63 4.44
N TRP A 103 10.45 1.42 4.81
CA TRP A 103 11.08 2.16 5.90
C TRP A 103 11.11 3.65 5.64
N ALA A 104 11.49 4.08 4.44
CA ALA A 104 11.52 5.50 4.07
C ALA A 104 10.12 6.15 4.17
N SER A 105 9.08 5.45 3.71
CA SER A 105 7.68 5.88 3.83
C SER A 105 7.27 6.03 5.31
N PHE A 106 7.59 5.06 6.17
CA PHE A 106 7.30 5.10 7.61
C PHE A 106 8.06 6.22 8.33
N GLU A 107 9.36 6.32 8.09
CA GLU A 107 10.25 7.27 8.76
C GLU A 107 9.84 8.72 8.46
N ALA A 108 9.46 8.98 7.21
CA ALA A 108 9.05 10.31 6.77
C ALA A 108 7.72 10.78 7.37
N GLN A 109 6.91 9.89 7.97
CA GLN A 109 5.61 10.28 8.50
C GLN A 109 5.73 11.37 9.56
N THR A 110 4.91 12.41 9.45
CA THR A 110 4.89 13.56 10.36
C THR A 110 4.21 13.27 11.70
N TRP A 111 3.52 12.13 11.82
CA TRP A 111 2.85 11.74 13.06
C TRP A 111 3.87 11.47 14.19
N PRO A 112 3.70 12.07 15.39
CA PRO A 112 4.72 12.06 16.43
C PRO A 112 4.91 10.71 17.11
N ASP A 113 3.83 10.10 17.65
CA ASP A 113 3.89 8.77 18.26
C ASP A 113 3.36 7.71 17.28
N LYS A 114 4.29 7.09 16.55
CA LYS A 114 4.00 6.04 15.58
C LYS A 114 4.87 4.81 15.79
N GLU A 115 4.39 3.68 15.30
CA GLU A 115 5.12 2.42 15.24
C GLU A 115 5.01 1.75 13.90
N LEU A 116 6.01 0.95 13.56
CA LEU A 116 5.96 0.07 12.41
C LEU A 116 5.88 -1.36 12.94
N VAL A 117 4.93 -2.14 12.45
CA VAL A 117 4.74 -3.54 12.79
C VAL A 117 4.80 -4.34 11.50
N VAL A 118 5.91 -5.07 11.31
CA VAL A 118 6.12 -5.90 10.11
C VAL A 118 6.09 -7.36 10.49
N LEU A 119 5.22 -8.11 9.82
CA LEU A 119 5.28 -9.57 9.81
C LEU A 119 5.91 -10.02 8.48
N GLU A 120 7.15 -10.50 8.56
CA GLU A 120 7.89 -11.04 7.42
C GLU A 120 7.89 -12.57 7.45
N THR A 121 7.42 -13.18 6.38
CA THR A 121 7.61 -14.62 6.16
C THR A 121 8.82 -14.90 5.28
N TYR A 122 9.55 -15.97 5.58
CA TYR A 122 10.79 -16.27 4.86
C TYR A 122 11.10 -17.75 4.70
N LYS A 123 11.71 -18.12 3.57
CA LYS A 123 12.15 -19.51 3.33
C LYS A 123 13.51 -19.80 3.94
N ASN A 124 14.49 -18.97 3.62
CA ASN A 124 15.90 -19.18 3.99
C ASN A 124 16.33 -18.26 5.12
N GLN A 125 16.28 -16.95 4.88
CA GLN A 125 16.63 -15.91 5.85
C GLN A 125 15.67 -14.72 5.74
N PRO A 126 15.39 -14.02 6.84
CA PRO A 126 14.65 -12.77 6.80
C PRO A 126 15.51 -11.63 6.26
N SER A 127 14.89 -10.49 6.00
CA SER A 127 15.53 -9.27 5.55
C SER A 127 16.60 -8.80 6.53
N ALA A 128 17.86 -8.76 6.04
CA ALA A 128 18.96 -8.21 6.81
C ALA A 128 18.73 -6.72 7.14
N PHE A 129 18.15 -5.96 6.20
CA PHE A 129 17.82 -4.56 6.39
C PHE A 129 16.80 -4.36 7.52
N LEU A 130 15.66 -5.06 7.49
CA LEU A 130 14.64 -4.91 8.54
C LEU A 130 15.15 -5.42 9.89
N GLN A 131 15.91 -6.53 9.92
CA GLN A 131 16.54 -6.99 11.16
C GLN A 131 17.49 -5.95 11.76
N GLN A 132 18.24 -5.24 10.92
CA GLN A 132 19.10 -4.17 11.38
C GLN A 132 18.28 -3.00 11.93
N LYS A 133 17.22 -2.57 11.22
CA LYS A 133 16.31 -1.52 11.71
C LYS A 133 15.63 -1.88 13.02
N ALA A 134 15.24 -3.13 13.21
CA ALA A 134 14.62 -3.58 14.46
C ALA A 134 15.58 -3.52 15.67
N LYS A 135 16.90 -3.56 15.44
CA LYS A 135 17.91 -3.36 16.50
C LYS A 135 18.18 -1.88 16.78
N GLU A 136 18.08 -1.04 15.75
CA GLU A 136 18.42 0.39 15.81
C GLU A 136 17.26 1.26 16.33
N ASP A 137 16.02 0.93 15.95
CA ASP A 137 14.87 1.79 16.19
C ASP A 137 13.84 1.08 17.09
N PRO A 138 13.62 1.57 18.33
CA PRO A 138 12.66 0.97 19.25
C PRO A 138 11.20 1.13 18.78
N ARG A 139 10.95 1.92 17.73
CA ARG A 139 9.61 2.06 17.17
C ARG A 139 9.19 0.89 16.29
N PHE A 140 10.12 0.00 15.97
CA PHE A 140 9.90 -1.07 15.01
C PHE A 140 9.70 -2.43 15.69
N VAL A 141 8.55 -3.04 15.45
CA VAL A 141 8.22 -4.42 15.84
C VAL A 141 8.36 -5.31 14.60
N HIS A 142 9.46 -6.05 14.52
CA HIS A 142 9.73 -6.98 13.41
C HIS A 142 9.54 -8.43 13.85
N ILE A 143 8.57 -9.11 13.25
CA ILE A 143 8.31 -10.52 13.48
C ILE A 143 8.68 -11.30 12.23
N CYS A 144 9.59 -12.26 12.36
CA CYS A 144 10.00 -13.13 11.26
C CYS A 144 9.44 -14.54 11.49
N MET A 145 8.80 -15.12 10.47
CA MET A 145 8.29 -16.48 10.51
C MET A 145 8.78 -17.30 9.33
N LYS A 146 9.36 -18.47 9.61
CA LYS A 146 9.86 -19.34 8.54
C LYS A 146 8.69 -20.04 7.83
N ARG A 147 8.51 -19.79 6.54
CA ARG A 147 7.48 -20.39 5.66
C ARG A 147 8.04 -20.59 4.25
N SER A 148 7.58 -21.64 3.56
CA SER A 148 7.80 -21.76 2.11
C SER A 148 6.80 -20.89 1.35
N ALA A 149 7.11 -20.49 0.12
CA ALA A 149 6.19 -19.73 -0.72
C ALA A 149 4.87 -20.50 -0.98
N ASP A 150 4.96 -21.82 -1.18
CA ASP A 150 3.80 -22.68 -1.50
C ASP A 150 2.91 -23.01 -0.28
N ASP A 151 3.31 -22.60 0.92
CA ASP A 151 2.55 -22.78 2.16
C ASP A 151 2.71 -21.49 2.99
N ASP A 152 2.68 -20.32 2.36
CA ASP A 152 2.73 -19.06 3.10
C ASP A 152 1.37 -18.74 3.74
N PHE A 153 1.34 -17.84 4.71
CA PHE A 153 0.09 -17.32 5.26
C PHE A 153 -0.60 -16.39 4.25
N SER A 154 -1.94 -16.38 4.26
CA SER A 154 -2.70 -15.39 3.48
C SER A 154 -2.33 -13.97 3.94
N VAL A 155 -2.45 -13.00 3.02
CA VAL A 155 -2.19 -11.59 3.35
C VAL A 155 -3.10 -11.12 4.49
N VAL A 156 -4.37 -11.55 4.47
CA VAL A 156 -5.36 -11.28 5.52
C VAL A 156 -4.90 -11.79 6.88
N LEU A 157 -4.51 -13.06 6.98
CA LEU A 157 -4.01 -13.65 8.22
C LEU A 157 -2.77 -12.89 8.73
N LYS A 158 -1.86 -12.49 7.85
CA LYS A 158 -0.69 -11.69 8.25
C LYS A 158 -1.08 -10.30 8.76
N ARG A 159 -2.08 -9.65 8.15
CA ARG A 159 -2.62 -8.35 8.63
C ARG A 159 -3.25 -8.50 10.01
N ASP A 160 -4.00 -9.56 10.27
CA ASP A 160 -4.55 -9.84 11.60
C ASP A 160 -3.47 -10.09 12.65
N MET A 161 -2.41 -10.80 12.28
CA MET A 161 -1.25 -10.98 13.16
C MET A 161 -0.61 -9.64 13.52
N THR A 162 -0.48 -8.72 12.57
CA THR A 162 0.05 -7.36 12.81
C THR A 162 -0.92 -6.50 13.63
N LEU A 163 -2.23 -6.64 13.43
CA LEU A 163 -3.27 -5.96 14.22
C LEU A 163 -3.21 -6.39 15.70
N HIS A 164 -3.02 -7.69 15.96
CA HIS A 164 -2.82 -8.21 17.31
C HIS A 164 -1.55 -7.64 17.96
N LEU A 165 -0.46 -7.50 17.20
CA LEU A 165 0.83 -6.94 17.66
C LEU A 165 0.82 -5.42 17.87
N ALA A 166 -0.07 -4.70 17.20
CA ALA A 166 -0.20 -3.26 17.35
C ALA A 166 -0.50 -2.86 18.81
N SER A 167 0.06 -1.75 19.25
CA SER A 167 -0.13 -1.16 20.58
C SER A 167 -0.94 0.14 20.55
N SER A 168 -1.37 0.58 19.38
CA SER A 168 -1.92 1.92 19.12
C SER A 168 -3.44 2.04 19.30
N GLU A 169 -3.94 3.27 19.34
CA GLU A 169 -5.37 3.57 19.16
C GLU A 169 -5.79 3.45 17.68
N PHE A 170 -4.92 3.85 16.75
CA PHE A 170 -5.20 3.87 15.31
C PHE A 170 -4.29 2.90 14.56
N ILE A 171 -4.83 2.24 13.54
CA ILE A 171 -4.11 1.36 12.62
C ILE A 171 -4.08 2.02 11.24
N VAL A 172 -2.94 1.91 10.57
CA VAL A 172 -2.74 2.36 9.19
C VAL A 172 -2.06 1.22 8.44
N ASN A 173 -2.64 0.80 7.32
CA ASN A 173 -2.07 -0.25 6.50
C ASN A 173 -1.13 0.34 5.47
N PHE A 174 0.11 -0.14 5.47
CA PHE A 174 1.02 0.06 4.35
C PHE A 174 1.25 -1.28 3.66
N ASP A 175 1.05 -1.32 2.35
CA ASP A 175 1.66 -2.34 1.52
C ASP A 175 3.14 -1.96 1.32
N ASP A 176 4.02 -2.96 1.31
CA ASP A 176 5.47 -2.71 1.29
C ASP A 176 5.95 -2.15 -0.07
N ASP A 177 5.22 -2.40 -1.15
CA ASP A 177 5.48 -1.94 -2.51
C ASP A 177 4.92 -0.55 -2.82
N ASP A 178 4.19 0.09 -1.90
CA ASP A 178 3.64 1.43 -2.13
C ASP A 178 4.45 2.54 -1.48
N ILE A 179 4.25 3.77 -1.97
CA ILE A 179 4.91 4.96 -1.43
C ILE A 179 3.87 5.87 -0.80
N TYR A 180 4.07 6.17 0.49
CA TYR A 180 3.14 6.97 1.28
C TYR A 180 3.78 8.33 1.59
N ALA A 181 3.06 9.41 1.31
CA ALA A 181 3.51 10.77 1.54
C ALA A 181 3.83 11.02 3.03
N PRO A 182 4.75 11.94 3.37
CA PRO A 182 5.08 12.30 4.76
C PRO A 182 3.89 12.72 5.61
N THR A 183 2.82 13.23 5.00
CA THR A 183 1.61 13.68 5.69
C THR A 183 0.50 12.64 5.72
N TYR A 184 0.70 11.46 5.12
CA TYR A 184 -0.34 10.45 4.91
C TYR A 184 -1.10 10.12 6.21
N ILE A 185 -0.37 9.71 7.26
CA ILE A 185 -0.98 9.37 8.55
C ILE A 185 -1.74 10.58 9.12
N SER A 186 -1.11 11.75 9.14
CA SER A 186 -1.68 12.97 9.72
C SER A 186 -2.99 13.36 9.04
N LYS A 187 -3.09 13.24 7.71
CA LYS A 187 -4.31 13.57 6.98
C LYS A 187 -5.39 12.49 7.10
N MET A 188 -5.02 11.21 6.98
CA MET A 188 -5.98 10.11 7.06
C MET A 188 -6.55 9.96 8.48
N VAL A 189 -5.69 9.90 9.50
CA VAL A 189 -6.12 9.80 10.91
C VAL A 189 -6.80 11.10 11.36
N GLY A 190 -6.32 12.26 10.89
CA GLY A 190 -6.96 13.55 11.14
C GLY A 190 -8.40 13.59 10.65
N GLU A 191 -8.65 13.12 9.42
CA GLU A 191 -10.00 13.05 8.85
C GLU A 191 -10.89 12.01 9.57
N LEU A 192 -10.35 10.82 9.86
CA LEU A 192 -11.06 9.80 10.64
C LEU A 192 -11.54 10.37 11.98
N LYS A 193 -10.67 11.09 12.69
CA LYS A 193 -11.01 11.75 13.96
C LYS A 193 -12.04 12.87 13.79
N ALA A 194 -11.83 13.76 12.82
CA ALA A 194 -12.70 14.91 12.59
C ALA A 194 -14.14 14.50 12.26
N ARG A 195 -14.30 13.36 11.56
CA ARG A 195 -15.58 12.81 11.14
C ARG A 195 -16.15 11.77 12.13
N ASN A 196 -15.44 11.49 13.22
CA ASN A 196 -15.78 10.47 14.21
C ASN A 196 -16.08 9.10 13.59
N LEU A 197 -15.20 8.67 12.69
CA LEU A 197 -15.28 7.40 11.98
C LEU A 197 -14.54 6.29 12.75
N GLU A 198 -14.92 5.05 12.47
CA GLU A 198 -14.21 3.84 12.88
C GLU A 198 -13.25 3.36 11.80
N GLY A 199 -13.53 3.66 10.52
CA GLY A 199 -12.69 3.32 9.37
C GLY A 199 -12.72 4.37 8.26
N LEU A 200 -11.61 4.49 7.53
CA LEU A 200 -11.42 5.37 6.39
C LEU A 200 -10.50 4.67 5.38
N THR A 201 -10.86 4.72 4.09
CA THR A 201 -10.01 4.21 3.01
C THR A 201 -9.96 5.19 1.84
N LEU A 202 -8.92 5.12 1.02
CA LEU A 202 -8.88 5.86 -0.24
C LEU A 202 -9.82 5.20 -1.25
N CYS A 203 -10.55 6.01 -2.01
CA CYS A 203 -11.43 5.57 -3.12
C CYS A 203 -10.94 6.07 -4.49
N SER A 204 -9.76 6.66 -4.52
CA SER A 204 -9.02 7.06 -5.71
C SER A 204 -7.57 7.26 -5.31
N TRP A 205 -6.64 7.04 -6.23
CA TRP A 205 -5.20 7.06 -5.93
C TRP A 205 -4.38 7.30 -7.20
N TYR A 206 -3.12 7.67 -6.99
CA TYR A 206 -2.13 7.78 -8.05
C TYR A 206 -1.39 6.44 -8.20
N ASN A 207 -1.06 6.11 -9.43
CA ASN A 207 -0.35 4.89 -9.80
C ASN A 207 0.92 5.24 -10.56
N TYR A 208 1.97 4.45 -10.35
CA TYR A 208 3.11 4.38 -11.23
C TYR A 208 3.22 2.99 -11.84
N PHE A 209 3.08 2.91 -13.16
CA PHE A 209 3.19 1.65 -13.91
C PHE A 209 4.65 1.36 -14.15
N VAL A 210 5.25 0.51 -13.30
CA VAL A 210 6.70 0.29 -13.24
C VAL A 210 7.27 -0.18 -14.57
N HIS A 211 6.51 -1.01 -15.31
CA HIS A 211 6.93 -1.54 -16.60
C HIS A 211 6.94 -0.48 -17.70
N ASP A 212 5.91 0.37 -17.73
CA ASP A 212 5.67 1.31 -18.82
C ASP A 212 6.28 2.70 -18.54
N GLY A 213 6.60 2.98 -17.28
CA GLY A 213 7.31 4.18 -16.85
C GLY A 213 6.44 5.45 -16.84
N PHE A 214 5.12 5.33 -16.71
CA PHE A 214 4.21 6.48 -16.65
C PHE A 214 3.36 6.47 -15.37
N CYS A 215 2.79 7.65 -15.04
CA CYS A 215 1.90 7.83 -13.91
C CYS A 215 0.45 8.03 -14.36
N GLY A 216 -0.49 7.41 -13.66
CA GLY A 216 -1.92 7.53 -13.93
C GLY A 216 -2.73 7.73 -12.66
N TYR A 217 -3.88 8.37 -12.76
CA TYR A 217 -4.81 8.55 -11.66
C TYR A 217 -6.01 7.61 -11.81
N SER A 218 -6.35 6.85 -10.78
CA SER A 218 -7.47 5.91 -10.77
C SER A 218 -8.59 6.38 -9.86
N ASP A 219 -9.83 6.26 -10.34
CA ASP A 219 -11.08 6.42 -9.59
C ASP A 219 -12.05 5.36 -10.13
N PRO A 220 -12.26 4.26 -9.38
CA PRO A 220 -13.13 3.16 -9.79
C PRO A 220 -14.52 3.64 -10.24
N ARG A 221 -15.04 4.74 -9.67
CA ARG A 221 -16.38 5.24 -9.97
C ARG A 221 -16.51 5.99 -11.28
N VAL A 222 -15.41 6.43 -11.88
CA VAL A 222 -15.45 7.34 -13.06
C VAL A 222 -15.14 6.60 -14.36
N LYS A 223 -14.25 5.61 -14.35
CA LYS A 223 -13.68 5.06 -15.60
C LYS A 223 -13.35 3.56 -15.64
N TRP A 224 -13.60 2.77 -14.59
CA TRP A 224 -13.51 1.30 -14.70
C TRP A 224 -14.70 0.69 -15.47
N VAL A 225 -15.38 1.54 -16.24
CA VAL A 225 -16.69 1.39 -16.85
C VAL A 225 -16.62 0.44 -18.05
N VAL A 226 -16.82 -0.86 -17.80
CA VAL A 226 -17.94 -1.56 -18.46
C VAL A 226 -19.19 -0.71 -18.16
N PRO A 227 -20.15 -0.52 -19.10
CA PRO A 227 -21.27 0.38 -18.87
C PRO A 227 -21.81 0.22 -17.45
N LEU A 228 -21.99 1.34 -16.72
CA LEU A 228 -22.55 1.39 -15.34
C LEU A 228 -23.89 0.63 -15.18
N SER A 229 -24.43 0.06 -16.25
CA SER A 229 -25.58 -0.83 -16.32
C SER A 229 -25.28 -2.32 -16.09
N GLU A 230 -24.02 -2.76 -16.01
CA GLU A 230 -23.65 -4.20 -15.95
C GLU A 230 -22.89 -4.62 -14.68
N MET A 231 -22.27 -3.69 -13.95
CA MET A 231 -21.61 -3.96 -12.67
C MET A 231 -22.55 -3.53 -11.55
N ASP A 232 -22.93 -4.45 -10.67
CA ASP A 232 -23.79 -4.14 -9.54
C ASP A 232 -23.02 -3.36 -8.45
N GLN A 233 -23.76 -2.87 -7.46
CA GLN A 233 -23.21 -2.08 -6.37
C GLN A 233 -22.20 -2.89 -5.53
N ASP A 234 -22.37 -4.20 -5.45
CA ASP A 234 -21.56 -5.09 -4.64
C ASP A 234 -20.16 -5.24 -5.26
N GLN A 235 -20.08 -5.43 -6.58
CA GLN A 235 -18.81 -5.46 -7.32
C GLN A 235 -18.04 -4.13 -7.23
N LEU A 236 -18.74 -2.99 -7.24
CA LEU A 236 -18.11 -1.68 -7.06
C LEU A 236 -17.57 -1.52 -5.62
N ASP A 237 -18.33 -1.99 -4.63
CA ASP A 237 -17.91 -1.95 -3.23
C ASP A 237 -16.74 -2.90 -2.97
N GLU A 238 -16.67 -4.07 -3.61
CA GLU A 238 -15.49 -4.94 -3.60
C GLU A 238 -14.25 -4.23 -4.13
N VAL A 239 -14.37 -3.45 -5.22
CA VAL A 239 -13.23 -2.71 -5.76
C VAL A 239 -12.83 -1.57 -4.83
N ILE A 240 -13.79 -0.80 -4.32
CA ILE A 240 -13.52 0.38 -3.49
C ILE A 240 -13.01 -0.01 -2.09
N TYR A 241 -13.56 -1.08 -1.52
CA TYR A 241 -13.28 -1.58 -0.17
C TYR A 241 -12.58 -2.96 -0.18
N GLY A 242 -11.94 -3.34 -1.29
CA GLY A 242 -11.06 -4.51 -1.37
C GLY A 242 -9.58 -4.14 -1.34
N TYR A 243 -9.22 -2.90 -1.69
CA TYR A 243 -7.84 -2.44 -1.68
C TYR A 243 -7.37 -2.02 -0.28
N GLY A 244 -6.97 -3.01 0.51
CA GLY A 244 -6.50 -2.81 1.89
C GLY A 244 -5.20 -2.01 2.08
N PHE A 245 -4.54 -1.55 1.00
CA PHE A 245 -3.29 -0.76 1.07
C PHE A 245 -3.49 0.63 1.65
N SER A 246 -4.73 1.11 1.80
CA SER A 246 -5.02 2.47 2.26
C SER A 246 -5.92 2.56 3.49
N TYR A 247 -6.14 1.42 4.17
CA TYR A 247 -7.04 1.38 5.31
C TYR A 247 -6.44 2.08 6.51
N VAL A 248 -7.24 2.96 7.09
CA VAL A 248 -6.99 3.63 8.37
C VAL A 248 -8.20 3.41 9.25
N HIS A 249 -8.01 2.84 10.42
CA HIS A 249 -9.13 2.49 11.28
C HIS A 249 -8.78 2.55 12.77
N ARG A 250 -9.80 2.58 13.61
CA ARG A 250 -9.62 2.41 15.06
C ARG A 250 -9.28 0.96 15.35
N ARG A 251 -8.34 0.73 16.26
CA ARG A 251 -7.88 -0.61 16.58
C ARG A 251 -8.92 -1.43 17.33
N ARG A 252 -9.56 -0.84 18.35
CA ARG A 252 -10.47 -1.54 19.26
C ARG A 252 -11.65 -2.27 18.57
N PRO A 253 -12.42 -1.65 17.65
CA PRO A 253 -13.47 -2.35 16.92
C PRO A 253 -12.90 -3.49 16.06
N SER A 254 -11.76 -3.26 15.40
CA SER A 254 -11.13 -4.25 14.52
C SER A 254 -10.58 -5.47 15.24
N LEU A 255 -10.36 -5.42 16.55
CA LEU A 255 -10.03 -6.64 17.32
C LEU A 255 -11.22 -7.60 17.44
N SER A 256 -12.45 -7.06 17.45
CA SER A 256 -13.67 -7.87 17.46
C SER A 256 -14.08 -8.31 16.06
N LEU A 257 -13.61 -7.56 15.07
CA LEU A 257 -13.95 -7.64 13.66
C LEU A 257 -12.66 -7.58 12.85
N PRO A 258 -11.83 -8.64 12.92
CA PRO A 258 -10.55 -8.71 12.23
C PRO A 258 -10.75 -8.62 10.72
N TYR A 259 -9.65 -8.48 9.98
CA TYR A 259 -9.71 -8.34 8.53
C TYR A 259 -10.53 -9.50 7.95
N PRO A 260 -11.69 -9.23 7.35
CA PRO A 260 -12.43 -10.27 6.68
C PRO A 260 -11.61 -10.76 5.47
N ASP A 261 -11.81 -12.02 5.08
CA ASP A 261 -11.46 -12.48 3.73
C ASP A 261 -12.39 -11.85 2.65
N VAL A 262 -13.35 -11.01 3.08
CA VAL A 262 -14.36 -10.27 2.27
C VAL A 262 -14.28 -8.74 2.48
N VAL A 263 -15.30 -7.98 2.07
CA VAL A 263 -15.32 -6.51 2.00
C VAL A 263 -15.27 -5.84 3.39
N PHE A 264 -14.36 -4.88 3.58
CA PHE A 264 -14.15 -4.19 4.88
C PHE A 264 -15.38 -3.39 5.36
N ALA A 265 -16.23 -2.94 4.44
CA ALA A 265 -17.40 -2.09 4.70
C ALA A 265 -18.54 -2.81 5.44
N GLU A 266 -18.77 -4.09 5.13
CA GLU A 266 -19.89 -4.86 5.67
C GLU A 266 -19.75 -5.11 7.18
N VAL A 267 -18.52 -5.06 7.68
CA VAL A 267 -18.20 -5.56 9.01
C VAL A 267 -18.34 -4.49 10.10
N LEU A 268 -17.98 -3.21 9.84
CA LEU A 268 -18.03 -2.14 10.87
C LEU A 268 -19.29 -1.26 10.83
N GLY A 269 -20.21 -1.50 9.89
CA GLY A 269 -21.38 -0.65 9.66
C GLY A 269 -21.07 0.57 8.78
N SER A 270 -21.93 0.81 7.79
CA SER A 270 -21.68 1.78 6.71
C SER A 270 -21.65 3.24 7.15
N ASP A 271 -22.24 3.60 8.30
CA ASP A 271 -22.24 4.97 8.84
C ASP A 271 -20.94 5.34 9.57
N LYS A 272 -20.11 4.34 9.90
CA LYS A 272 -18.83 4.51 10.61
C LYS A 272 -17.61 4.31 9.74
N ILE A 273 -17.79 3.87 8.50
CA ILE A 273 -16.74 3.79 7.50
C ILE A 273 -16.94 4.90 6.48
N SER A 274 -15.85 5.46 5.96
CA SER A 274 -15.97 6.33 4.80
C SER A 274 -14.83 6.24 3.81
N LEU A 275 -15.04 6.92 2.70
CA LEU A 275 -14.12 7.02 1.58
C LEU A 275 -13.50 8.40 1.53
N LYS A 276 -12.22 8.46 1.15
CA LYS A 276 -11.50 9.70 0.87
C LYS A 276 -10.93 9.67 -0.54
N TYR A 277 -11.15 10.76 -1.27
CA TYR A 277 -10.48 10.95 -2.56
C TYR A 277 -9.03 11.39 -2.33
N ASP A 278 -8.08 10.74 -3.01
CA ASP A 278 -6.69 11.17 -2.98
C ASP A 278 -6.46 12.32 -3.98
N ARG A 279 -6.85 13.53 -3.60
CA ARG A 279 -6.64 14.72 -4.43
C ARG A 279 -5.24 15.31 -4.30
N GLU A 280 -4.52 14.93 -3.25
CA GLU A 280 -3.28 15.55 -2.82
C GLU A 280 -2.06 14.69 -3.15
N GLY A 281 -2.27 13.46 -3.61
CA GLY A 281 -1.21 12.48 -3.87
C GLY A 281 -0.59 12.01 -2.57
N LEU A 282 -1.42 11.48 -1.68
CA LEU A 282 -1.03 10.90 -0.42
C LEU A 282 -0.40 9.52 -0.60
N CYS A 283 -0.85 8.75 -1.59
CA CYS A 283 -0.28 7.47 -1.95
C CYS A 283 0.10 7.42 -3.43
N MET A 284 1.28 6.87 -3.72
CA MET A 284 1.64 6.40 -5.05
C MET A 284 1.67 4.88 -5.02
N HIS A 285 0.66 4.26 -5.63
CA HIS A 285 0.59 2.82 -5.78
C HIS A 285 1.56 2.35 -6.89
N LEU A 286 2.42 1.38 -6.61
CA LEU A 286 3.36 0.87 -7.60
C LEU A 286 2.77 -0.34 -8.33
N ALA A 287 2.24 -0.11 -9.53
CA ALA A 287 1.69 -1.17 -10.36
C ALA A 287 2.82 -1.95 -11.06
N HIS A 288 3.02 -3.20 -10.63
CA HIS A 288 3.98 -4.15 -11.20
C HIS A 288 3.35 -5.53 -11.46
N ARG A 289 4.05 -6.39 -12.21
CA ARG A 289 3.51 -7.70 -12.64
C ARG A 289 3.13 -8.65 -11.51
N ALA A 290 3.66 -8.42 -10.30
CA ALA A 290 3.38 -9.23 -9.12
C ALA A 290 2.28 -8.63 -8.21
N ASN A 291 1.59 -7.55 -8.60
CA ASN A 291 0.44 -7.04 -7.85
C ASN A 291 -0.73 -8.02 -7.99
N SER A 292 -1.47 -8.24 -6.91
CA SER A 292 -2.69 -9.05 -6.92
C SER A 292 -3.83 -8.41 -7.73
N ALA A 293 -3.77 -7.09 -7.97
CA ALA A 293 -4.82 -6.28 -8.57
C ALA A 293 -4.88 -6.29 -10.11
N GLY A 294 -3.94 -6.95 -10.80
CA GLY A 294 -3.91 -6.99 -12.27
C GLY A 294 -3.70 -5.63 -12.95
N ASN A 295 -4.16 -5.49 -14.20
CA ASN A 295 -4.12 -4.23 -14.94
C ASN A 295 -5.18 -3.27 -14.38
N MET A 296 -4.76 -2.19 -13.74
CA MET A 296 -5.67 -1.20 -13.17
C MET A 296 -6.03 -0.11 -14.18
N PRO A 297 -7.31 0.07 -14.54
CA PRO A 297 -7.75 1.21 -15.33
C PRO A 297 -7.40 2.55 -14.69
N ILE A 298 -6.97 3.47 -15.55
CA ILE A 298 -6.71 4.86 -15.18
C ILE A 298 -7.81 5.75 -15.72
N VAL A 299 -8.17 6.76 -14.95
CA VAL A 299 -9.04 7.84 -15.39
C VAL A 299 -8.31 8.72 -16.39
N ARG A 300 -7.03 8.99 -16.14
CA ARG A 300 -6.17 9.85 -16.95
C ARG A 300 -4.72 9.62 -16.59
N GLU A 301 -3.84 9.97 -17.52
CA GLU A 301 -2.43 10.14 -17.22
C GLU A 301 -2.19 11.40 -16.36
N VAL A 302 -1.11 11.36 -15.58
CA VAL A 302 -0.71 12.41 -14.64
C VAL A 302 0.50 13.12 -15.23
N SER A 303 0.37 14.43 -15.47
CA SER A 303 1.45 15.23 -16.04
C SER A 303 2.64 15.40 -15.08
N GLU A 304 3.84 15.66 -15.59
CA GLU A 304 5.02 15.93 -14.75
C GLU A 304 4.80 17.09 -13.77
N LYS A 305 4.12 18.16 -14.21
CA LYS A 305 3.80 19.32 -13.37
C LYS A 305 2.88 18.94 -12.20
N GLU A 306 1.89 18.10 -12.47
CA GLU A 306 0.98 17.60 -11.45
C GLU A 306 1.69 16.65 -10.50
N LEU A 307 2.48 15.73 -11.03
CA LEU A 307 3.28 14.79 -10.26
C LEU A 307 4.21 15.51 -9.27
N ALA A 308 4.87 16.59 -9.71
CA ALA A 308 5.74 17.40 -8.87
C ALA A 308 4.99 18.17 -7.75
N ALA A 309 3.67 18.35 -7.88
CA ALA A 309 2.82 19.01 -6.90
C ALA A 309 2.18 18.06 -5.89
N LEU A 310 2.32 16.74 -6.10
CA LEU A 310 1.80 15.73 -5.17
C LEU A 310 2.61 15.69 -3.87
N ASP A 311 1.95 15.38 -2.76
CA ASP A 311 2.61 15.27 -1.45
C ASP A 311 3.65 14.13 -1.42
N VAL A 312 3.37 13.05 -2.15
CA VAL A 312 4.28 11.90 -2.31
C VAL A 312 5.50 12.19 -3.19
N ALA A 313 5.53 13.30 -3.94
CA ALA A 313 6.51 13.55 -5.00
C ALA A 313 7.97 13.41 -4.54
N GLY A 314 8.30 13.92 -3.35
CA GLY A 314 9.66 13.88 -2.83
C GLY A 314 10.18 12.46 -2.57
N LEU A 315 9.34 11.57 -2.02
CA LEU A 315 9.69 10.17 -1.80
C LEU A 315 9.65 9.38 -3.10
N PHE A 316 8.67 9.65 -3.97
CA PHE A 316 8.59 9.02 -5.28
C PHE A 316 9.81 9.34 -6.15
N GLN A 317 10.30 10.59 -6.15
CA GLN A 317 11.51 10.96 -6.88
C GLN A 317 12.75 10.21 -6.36
N ARG A 318 12.84 9.97 -5.04
CA ARG A 318 13.92 9.17 -4.45
C ARG A 318 13.84 7.71 -4.91
N TYR A 319 12.64 7.14 -4.95
CA TYR A 319 12.40 5.81 -5.51
C TYR A 319 12.86 5.69 -6.96
N LEU A 320 12.49 6.64 -7.82
CA LEU A 320 12.93 6.63 -9.22
C LEU A 320 14.46 6.75 -9.34
N SER A 321 15.07 7.55 -8.47
CA SER A 321 16.53 7.78 -8.46
C SER A 321 17.32 6.56 -7.97
N SER A 322 16.77 5.76 -7.05
CA SER A 322 17.42 4.53 -6.57
C SER A 322 17.28 3.35 -7.55
N ARG A 323 16.25 3.38 -8.41
CA ARG A 323 15.95 2.34 -9.40
C ARG A 323 16.58 2.60 -10.77
N THR A 324 16.95 3.83 -11.08
CA THR A 324 17.63 4.15 -12.34
C THR A 324 19.09 3.76 -12.26
N ASN A 325 19.52 2.87 -13.16
CA ASN A 325 20.93 2.50 -13.31
C ASN A 325 21.76 3.80 -13.50
N PRO A 326 22.87 4.01 -12.78
CA PRO A 326 23.72 5.20 -12.93
C PRO A 326 24.11 5.51 -14.40
N LEU A 327 24.21 4.48 -15.24
CA LEU A 327 24.50 4.62 -16.67
C LEU A 327 23.34 5.28 -17.46
N LEU A 328 22.08 4.99 -17.10
CA LEU A 328 20.90 5.63 -17.67
C LEU A 328 20.74 7.07 -17.17
N GLN A 329 21.14 7.35 -15.93
CA GLN A 329 21.17 8.69 -15.36
C GLN A 329 22.23 9.56 -16.07
N TYR A 330 23.40 8.99 -16.39
CA TYR A 330 24.43 9.67 -17.19
C TYR A 330 23.91 9.97 -18.61
N GLY A 331 23.30 8.98 -19.28
CA GLY A 331 22.70 9.15 -20.60
C GLY A 331 21.59 10.20 -20.65
N ARG A 332 20.67 10.20 -19.68
CA ARG A 332 19.62 11.23 -19.57
C ARG A 332 20.19 12.60 -19.22
N SER A 333 21.23 12.71 -18.39
CA SER A 333 21.87 14.01 -18.12
C SER A 333 22.65 14.55 -19.32
N VAL A 334 23.21 13.68 -20.17
CA VAL A 334 23.88 14.07 -21.42
C VAL A 334 22.86 14.52 -22.46
N ILE A 335 21.72 13.81 -22.58
CA ILE A 335 20.62 14.21 -23.46
C ILE A 335 19.96 15.51 -22.97
N ALA A 336 19.69 15.65 -21.67
CA ALA A 336 19.13 16.88 -21.12
C ALA A 336 20.08 18.08 -21.24
N ARG A 337 21.40 17.88 -21.05
CA ARG A 337 22.41 18.92 -21.34
C ARG A 337 22.53 19.22 -22.84
N GLY A 338 22.33 18.23 -23.70
CA GLY A 338 22.26 18.39 -25.15
C GLY A 338 21.04 19.20 -25.59
N ILE A 339 19.86 18.93 -25.00
CA ILE A 339 18.62 19.66 -25.28
C ILE A 339 18.72 21.11 -24.81
N LEU A 340 19.21 21.37 -23.59
CA LEU A 340 19.44 22.74 -23.09
C LEU A 340 20.47 23.50 -23.94
N ALA A 341 21.49 22.82 -24.49
CA ALA A 341 22.44 23.44 -25.41
C ALA A 341 21.82 23.75 -26.78
N VAL A 342 20.90 22.93 -27.27
CA VAL A 342 20.17 23.17 -28.53
C VAL A 342 19.16 24.31 -28.38
N GLU A 343 18.44 24.39 -27.26
CA GLU A 343 17.52 25.49 -26.94
C GLU A 343 18.29 26.82 -26.77
N SER A 344 19.43 26.80 -26.07
CA SER A 344 20.31 27.98 -25.94
C SER A 344 20.89 28.44 -27.29
N LEU A 345 21.16 27.53 -28.23
CA LEU A 345 21.61 27.87 -29.59
C LEU A 345 20.47 28.42 -30.46
N GLN A 346 19.24 27.92 -30.28
CA GLN A 346 18.05 28.44 -30.96
C GLN A 346 17.72 29.87 -30.49
N ASP A 347 17.83 30.16 -29.19
CA ASP A 347 17.62 31.51 -28.65
C ASP A 347 18.68 32.51 -29.15
N LEU A 348 19.94 32.07 -29.32
CA LEU A 348 21.00 32.88 -29.93
C LEU A 348 20.73 33.17 -31.41
N LEU A 349 20.22 32.19 -32.17
CA LEU A 349 19.91 32.35 -33.59
C LEU A 349 18.70 33.27 -33.82
N ILE A 350 17.68 33.22 -32.96
CA ILE A 350 16.48 34.09 -33.07
C ILE A 350 16.83 35.56 -32.76
N SER A 351 17.81 35.81 -31.88
CA SER A 351 18.25 37.18 -31.53
C SER A 351 19.03 37.92 -32.64
N SER A 352 19.44 37.24 -33.71
CA SER A 352 20.31 37.80 -34.77
C SER A 352 19.56 38.35 -36.00
N SER A 353 18.23 38.40 -35.98
CA SER A 353 17.43 38.89 -37.11
C SER A 353 17.25 40.42 -37.13
N THR A 354 18.33 41.16 -37.37
CA THR A 354 18.22 42.55 -37.86
C THR A 354 17.95 42.54 -39.38
N PRO A 355 16.99 43.32 -39.91
CA PRO A 355 16.69 43.32 -41.34
C PRO A 355 17.81 44.01 -42.13
N GLU A 356 18.48 43.26 -43.00
CA GLU A 356 19.42 43.83 -43.98
C GLU A 356 18.68 44.72 -45.01
N PRO A 357 19.31 45.83 -45.47
CA PRO A 357 18.72 46.71 -46.45
C PRO A 357 18.75 46.09 -47.86
N LYS A 358 17.67 46.29 -48.62
CA LYS A 358 17.50 45.82 -50.00
C LYS A 358 18.68 46.23 -50.90
N PRO A 359 19.23 45.32 -51.72
CA PRO A 359 20.25 45.67 -52.70
C PRO A 359 19.64 46.43 -53.89
N PRO A 360 20.41 47.33 -54.53
CA PRO A 360 19.93 48.10 -55.67
C PRO A 360 19.79 47.22 -56.92
N ALA A 361 18.72 47.49 -57.68
CA ALA A 361 18.50 46.89 -58.98
C ALA A 361 19.62 47.27 -59.96
N LEU A 362 20.26 46.27 -60.58
CA LEU A 362 21.18 46.46 -61.69
C LEU A 362 20.80 45.58 -62.88
N THR A 363 20.96 46.22 -64.02
CA THR A 363 20.37 45.99 -65.32
C THR A 363 21.05 44.90 -66.15
N HIS A 364 20.25 44.33 -67.05
CA HIS A 364 20.64 43.40 -68.13
C HIS A 364 22.04 43.63 -68.73
N ARG A 365 22.79 42.53 -68.88
CA ARG A 365 23.69 42.34 -70.02
C ARG A 365 23.68 40.88 -70.49
N ARG A 366 23.15 40.66 -71.70
CA ARG A 366 23.31 39.43 -72.48
C ARG A 366 24.79 39.26 -72.83
N VAL A 367 25.35 38.07 -72.62
CA VAL A 367 26.50 37.56 -73.39
C VAL A 367 26.24 36.10 -73.76
N ARG A 368 26.52 35.78 -75.02
CA ARG A 368 26.28 34.52 -75.72
C ARG A 368 27.38 33.49 -75.43
N THR A 369 26.97 32.22 -75.34
CA THR A 369 27.59 30.94 -75.78
C THR A 369 29.10 30.84 -75.98
N CYS A 370 29.67 29.78 -75.40
CA CYS A 370 30.29 28.67 -76.13
C CYS A 370 29.73 27.35 -75.59
#